data_AF-A0A842XGX0-F1
#
_entry.id   AF-A0A842XGX0-F1
#
_cell.length_a   1.000
_cell.length_b   1.000
_cell.length_c   1.000
_cell.angle_alpha   90.00
_cell.angle_beta   90.00
_cell.angle_gamma   90.00
#
_symmetry.space_group_name_H-M   'P 1'
#
loop_
_entity.id
_entity.type
_entity.pdbx_description
1 polymer ?
#
loop_
_entity_poly.entity_id
_entity_poly.type
_entity_poly.pdbx_seq_one_letter_code
_entity_poly.pdbx_strand_id
1 'polypeptide(L)'
;MPYRDIQHSYLKAMSDKFAEKPDSTKTKFYVYGSKDPRYATGGLAQKGAFRKREFIDDAAKIVADRVQGTPAYNPDVGMPQGQRFLMPYMMNHTDIMVYHDDLHWVNNAAMQQCWDDMRRCIILGLDDAHGILETRLGKEVTPDTINHYLEVINHALPGAACIQEHMVETKPSLVADSYA
;
A
#
# COMPACT_ATOMS: atom_id res chain seq x y z
N MET A 1 12.76 -29.83 -8.94
CA MET A 1 11.52 -30.33 -8.30
C MET A 1 10.98 -29.22 -7.39
N PRO A 2 9.66 -29.03 -7.31
CA PRO A 2 9.06 -28.13 -6.34
C PRO A 2 9.40 -28.57 -4.91
N TYR A 3 9.33 -27.64 -3.95
CA TYR A 3 9.49 -27.98 -2.54
C TYR A 3 8.39 -28.97 -2.11
N ARG A 4 8.75 -29.91 -1.22
CA ARG A 4 7.85 -31.01 -0.83
C ARG A 4 6.62 -30.50 -0.06
N ASP A 5 6.82 -29.50 0.78
CA ASP A 5 5.74 -28.86 1.51
C ASP A 5 5.01 -27.85 0.61
N ILE A 6 3.69 -28.05 0.47
CA ILE A 6 2.85 -27.20 -0.37
C ILE A 6 2.75 -25.76 0.17
N GLN A 7 2.91 -25.55 1.49
CA GLN A 7 2.85 -24.23 2.11
C GLN A 7 3.96 -23.30 1.60
N HIS A 8 5.09 -23.88 1.21
CA HIS A 8 6.26 -23.15 0.72
C HIS A 8 6.54 -23.43 -0.76
N SER A 9 5.65 -24.16 -1.44
CA SER A 9 5.78 -24.53 -2.84
C SER A 9 4.92 -23.62 -3.73
N TYR A 10 5.42 -23.31 -4.92
CA TYR A 10 4.65 -22.54 -5.91
C TYR A 10 3.49 -23.33 -6.54
N LEU A 11 3.40 -24.64 -6.29
CA LEU A 11 2.43 -25.53 -6.92
C LEU A 11 0.98 -25.10 -6.67
N LYS A 12 0.65 -24.64 -5.45
CA LYS A 12 -0.69 -24.12 -5.13
C LYS A 12 -1.03 -22.91 -6.00
N ALA A 13 -0.16 -21.89 -5.98
CA ALA A 13 -0.36 -20.68 -6.78
C ALA A 13 -0.45 -20.97 -8.28
N MET A 14 0.33 -21.91 -8.83
CA MET A 14 0.23 -22.25 -10.25
C MET A 14 -1.10 -22.93 -10.58
N SER A 15 -1.55 -23.84 -9.72
CA SER A 15 -2.82 -24.57 -9.91
C SER A 15 -4.04 -23.65 -9.79
N ASP A 16 -3.98 -22.65 -8.93
CA ASP A 16 -5.08 -21.69 -8.73
C ASP A 16 -5.10 -20.58 -9.81
N LYS A 17 -3.98 -20.36 -10.51
CA LYS A 17 -3.87 -19.36 -11.58
C LYS A 17 -4.33 -19.88 -12.93
N PHE A 18 -3.83 -21.04 -13.34
CA PHE A 18 -3.98 -21.54 -14.71
C PHE A 18 -4.99 -22.69 -14.76
N ALA A 19 -5.72 -22.80 -15.88
CA ALA A 19 -6.62 -23.93 -16.08
C ALA A 19 -5.83 -25.22 -16.39
N GLU A 20 -4.67 -25.09 -17.02
CA GLU A 20 -3.75 -26.18 -17.31
C GLU A 20 -2.90 -26.56 -16.09
N LYS A 21 -2.36 -27.78 -16.09
CA LYS A 21 -1.44 -28.24 -15.04
C LYS A 21 -0.14 -27.42 -15.04
N PRO A 22 0.54 -27.27 -13.88
CA PRO A 22 1.79 -26.51 -13.79
C PRO A 22 2.95 -27.00 -14.68
N ASP A 23 2.91 -28.23 -15.17
CA ASP A 23 3.89 -28.84 -16.08
C ASP A 23 3.48 -28.75 -17.57
N SER A 24 2.34 -28.13 -17.88
CA SER A 24 1.87 -27.94 -19.25
C SER A 24 2.80 -27.03 -20.05
N THR A 25 3.04 -27.38 -21.32
CA THR A 25 3.87 -26.61 -22.26
C THR A 25 3.05 -25.88 -23.32
N LYS A 26 1.71 -25.97 -23.27
CA LYS A 26 0.79 -25.37 -24.26
C LYS A 26 -0.38 -24.69 -23.55
N THR A 27 -0.85 -23.59 -24.14
CA THR A 27 -2.04 -22.84 -23.69
C THR A 27 -2.66 -22.08 -24.88
N LYS A 28 -3.72 -21.29 -24.62
CA LYS A 28 -4.46 -20.50 -25.62
C LYS A 28 -4.22 -19.00 -25.45
N PHE A 29 -4.17 -18.30 -26.57
CA PHE A 29 -4.01 -16.84 -26.68
C PHE A 29 -5.11 -16.26 -27.58
N TYR A 30 -5.37 -14.96 -27.49
CA TYR A 30 -6.31 -14.21 -28.34
C TYR A 30 -7.79 -14.63 -28.21
N VAL A 31 -8.13 -15.42 -27.19
CA VAL A 31 -9.49 -15.95 -26.95
C VAL A 31 -10.21 -15.29 -25.78
N TYR A 32 -9.64 -14.20 -25.24
CA TYR A 32 -10.08 -13.55 -24.00
C TYR A 32 -10.83 -12.23 -24.23
N GLY A 33 -11.11 -11.88 -25.49
CA GLY A 33 -11.78 -10.64 -25.89
C GLY A 33 -13.30 -10.64 -25.68
N SER A 34 -13.91 -9.45 -25.78
CA SER A 34 -15.37 -9.25 -25.69
C SER A 34 -15.95 -8.90 -27.06
N LYS A 35 -17.25 -9.18 -27.26
CA LYS A 35 -18.03 -8.54 -28.32
C LYS A 35 -18.60 -7.18 -27.89
N ASP A 36 -18.50 -6.82 -26.61
CA ASP A 36 -18.89 -5.49 -26.11
C ASP A 36 -17.92 -4.44 -26.69
N PRO A 37 -18.41 -3.46 -27.48
CA PRO A 37 -17.57 -2.46 -28.13
C PRO A 37 -16.75 -1.62 -27.13
N ARG A 38 -17.20 -1.47 -25.87
CA ARG A 38 -16.45 -0.75 -24.82
C ARG A 38 -15.18 -1.47 -24.38
N TYR A 39 -15.11 -2.78 -24.60
CA TYR A 39 -13.97 -3.64 -24.25
C TYR A 39 -13.50 -4.45 -25.47
N ALA A 40 -13.81 -3.98 -26.68
CA ALA A 40 -13.43 -4.67 -27.92
C ALA A 40 -11.92 -4.63 -28.17
N THR A 41 -11.22 -3.67 -27.57
CA THR A 41 -9.77 -3.57 -27.66
C THR A 41 -9.09 -4.51 -26.68
N GLY A 42 -8.52 -5.59 -27.22
CA GLY A 42 -7.74 -6.56 -26.44
C GLY A 42 -8.59 -7.62 -25.73
N GLY A 43 -8.00 -8.24 -24.71
CA GLY A 43 -8.66 -9.29 -23.92
C GLY A 43 -9.28 -8.77 -22.63
N LEU A 44 -9.81 -7.55 -22.62
CA LEU A 44 -10.28 -6.87 -21.40
C LEU A 44 -11.59 -7.43 -20.84
N ALA A 45 -12.22 -8.38 -21.53
CA ALA A 45 -13.40 -9.12 -21.06
C ALA A 45 -13.06 -10.09 -19.92
N GLN A 46 -11.82 -10.59 -19.88
CA GLN A 46 -11.44 -11.64 -18.96
C GLN A 46 -11.49 -11.20 -17.49
N LYS A 47 -11.63 -12.16 -16.58
CA LYS A 47 -11.69 -11.92 -15.13
C LYS A 47 -10.49 -11.10 -14.63
N GLY A 48 -9.28 -11.42 -15.09
CA GLY A 48 -8.04 -10.72 -14.72
C GLY A 48 -7.94 -9.27 -15.20
N ALA A 49 -8.86 -8.81 -16.07
CA ALA A 49 -8.95 -7.43 -16.52
C ALA A 49 -10.02 -6.61 -15.77
N PHE A 50 -10.60 -7.13 -14.69
CA PHE A 50 -11.62 -6.42 -13.90
C PHE A 50 -11.19 -4.98 -13.55
N ARG A 51 -9.98 -4.79 -13.03
CA ARG A 51 -9.44 -3.46 -12.69
C ARG A 51 -9.27 -2.54 -13.88
N LYS A 52 -8.87 -3.08 -15.04
CA LYS A 52 -8.72 -2.27 -16.26
C LYS A 52 -10.07 -1.72 -16.75
N ARG A 53 -11.17 -2.45 -16.52
CA ARG A 53 -12.53 -1.96 -16.84
C ARG A 53 -12.96 -0.85 -15.88
N GLU A 54 -12.72 -1.04 -14.59
CA GLU A 54 -12.91 0.02 -13.58
C GLU A 54 -12.13 1.30 -13.94
N PHE A 55 -10.88 1.17 -14.38
CA PHE A 55 -10.05 2.33 -14.78
C PHE A 55 -10.59 3.07 -16.01
N ILE A 56 -11.20 2.37 -16.96
CA ILE A 56 -11.84 3.00 -18.13
C ILE A 56 -13.04 3.84 -17.68
N ASP A 57 -13.87 3.29 -16.79
CA ASP A 57 -15.07 3.96 -16.30
C ASP A 57 -14.70 5.19 -15.45
N ASP A 58 -13.64 5.12 -14.65
CA ASP A 58 -13.14 6.26 -13.87
C ASP A 58 -12.46 7.32 -14.73
N ALA A 59 -11.75 6.92 -15.78
CA ALA A 59 -11.14 7.85 -16.72
C ALA A 59 -12.20 8.74 -17.39
N ALA A 60 -13.37 8.19 -17.72
CA ALA A 60 -14.47 8.97 -18.29
C ALA A 60 -14.94 10.08 -17.34
N LYS A 61 -15.04 9.79 -16.04
CA LYS A 61 -15.40 10.78 -15.00
C LYS A 61 -14.30 11.84 -14.89
N ILE A 62 -13.04 11.42 -14.83
CA ILE A 62 -11.88 12.34 -14.75
C ILE A 62 -11.86 13.32 -15.91
N VAL A 63 -12.12 12.87 -17.14
CA VAL A 63 -12.16 13.75 -18.31
C VAL A 63 -13.32 14.73 -18.22
N ALA A 64 -14.50 14.29 -17.78
CA ALA A 64 -15.67 15.16 -17.61
C ALA A 64 -15.45 16.25 -16.55
N ASP A 65 -14.71 15.94 -15.47
CA ASP A 65 -14.44 16.86 -14.37
C ASP A 65 -13.33 17.88 -14.69
N ARG A 66 -12.50 17.63 -15.71
CA ARG A 66 -11.42 18.52 -16.11
C ARG A 66 -11.95 19.69 -16.94
N VAL A 67 -11.55 20.91 -16.57
CA VAL A 67 -11.97 22.18 -17.21
C VAL A 67 -11.87 22.17 -18.74
N GLN A 68 -10.78 21.64 -19.29
CA GLN A 68 -10.53 21.58 -20.74
C GLN A 68 -10.88 20.23 -21.36
N GLY A 69 -11.44 19.29 -20.59
CA GLY A 69 -11.68 17.93 -21.04
C GLY A 69 -10.38 17.20 -21.44
N THR A 70 -9.26 17.52 -20.80
CA THR A 70 -7.97 16.91 -21.15
C THR A 70 -8.05 15.39 -20.99
N PRO A 71 -7.72 14.60 -22.04
CA PRO A 71 -7.84 13.15 -22.01
C PRO A 71 -7.09 12.48 -20.84
N ALA A 72 -7.61 11.33 -20.40
CA ALA A 72 -7.04 10.51 -19.33
C ALA A 72 -6.73 9.10 -19.85
N TYR A 73 -6.74 8.10 -18.96
CA TYR A 73 -6.48 6.70 -19.32
C TYR A 73 -7.40 6.26 -20.46
N ASN A 74 -6.79 5.79 -21.56
CA ASN A 74 -7.49 5.24 -22.70
C ASN A 74 -6.72 4.00 -23.18
N PRO A 75 -7.28 2.79 -23.08
CA PRO A 75 -6.60 1.56 -23.50
C PRO A 75 -6.29 1.50 -25.00
N ASP A 76 -6.97 2.31 -25.83
CA ASP A 76 -6.71 2.40 -27.27
C ASP A 76 -5.47 3.26 -27.58
N VAL A 77 -5.05 4.10 -26.64
CA VAL A 77 -3.84 4.92 -26.74
C VAL A 77 -2.69 4.16 -26.09
N GLY A 78 -2.07 3.27 -26.87
CA GLY A 78 -0.92 2.48 -26.43
C GLY A 78 -1.03 1.01 -26.84
N MET A 79 -0.75 0.11 -25.90
CA MET A 79 -0.74 -1.34 -26.15
C MET A 79 -1.98 -2.02 -25.54
N PRO A 80 -2.86 -2.64 -26.37
CA PRO A 80 -3.98 -3.43 -25.90
C PRO A 80 -3.55 -4.57 -24.96
N GLN A 81 -4.10 -4.60 -23.76
CA GLN A 81 -3.83 -5.63 -22.77
C GLN A 81 -4.76 -6.85 -22.94
N GLY A 82 -4.31 -8.01 -22.47
CA GLY A 82 -5.16 -9.21 -22.37
C GLY A 82 -5.17 -10.15 -23.57
N GLN A 83 -4.30 -9.95 -24.57
CA GLN A 83 -4.13 -10.96 -25.64
C GLN A 83 -3.65 -12.32 -25.09
N ARG A 84 -3.00 -12.31 -23.93
CA ARG A 84 -2.71 -13.47 -23.08
C ARG A 84 -3.52 -13.41 -21.80
N PHE A 85 -3.55 -14.51 -21.06
CA PHE A 85 -4.17 -14.57 -19.75
C PHE A 85 -3.50 -13.58 -18.78
N LEU A 86 -4.32 -12.70 -18.19
CA LEU A 86 -3.93 -11.75 -17.15
C LEU A 86 -4.09 -12.44 -15.79
N MET A 87 -3.00 -13.04 -15.32
CA MET A 87 -3.03 -13.88 -14.14
C MET A 87 -3.20 -13.08 -12.83
N PRO A 88 -3.88 -13.67 -11.83
CA PRO A 88 -3.78 -13.19 -10.45
C PRO A 88 -2.43 -13.59 -9.82
N TYR A 89 -2.15 -13.04 -8.64
CA TYR A 89 -1.02 -13.42 -7.81
C TYR A 89 -1.47 -13.90 -6.44
N MET A 90 -0.83 -14.95 -5.94
CA MET A 90 -0.98 -15.37 -4.55
C MET A 90 0.07 -14.63 -3.74
N MET A 91 -0.32 -14.00 -2.64
CA MET A 91 0.66 -13.47 -1.69
C MET A 91 1.43 -14.65 -1.10
N ASN A 92 2.76 -14.56 -1.07
CA ASN A 92 3.58 -15.65 -0.55
C ASN A 92 3.12 -16.01 0.87
N HIS A 93 3.22 -17.30 1.23
CA HIS A 93 2.87 -17.83 2.56
C HIS A 93 1.48 -17.41 3.09
N THR A 94 0.55 -17.07 2.19
CA THR A 94 -0.88 -16.93 2.48
C THR A 94 -1.71 -17.68 1.44
N ASP A 95 -3.03 -17.64 1.58
CA ASP A 95 -4.01 -18.12 0.62
C ASP A 95 -4.73 -16.97 -0.13
N ILE A 96 -4.20 -15.75 -0.02
CA ILE A 96 -4.82 -14.54 -0.57
C ILE A 96 -4.43 -14.38 -2.04
N MET A 97 -5.43 -14.42 -2.93
CA MET A 97 -5.30 -14.15 -4.36
C MET A 97 -5.70 -12.72 -4.69
N VAL A 98 -4.85 -12.00 -5.41
CA VAL A 98 -5.05 -10.59 -5.77
C VAL A 98 -4.93 -10.36 -7.27
N TYR A 99 -5.56 -9.28 -7.76
CA TYR A 99 -5.29 -8.77 -9.10
C TYR A 99 -3.91 -8.12 -9.15
N HIS A 100 -3.24 -8.23 -10.29
CA HIS A 100 -1.89 -7.68 -10.47
C HIS A 100 -1.84 -6.15 -10.37
N ASP A 101 -2.89 -5.46 -10.83
CA ASP A 101 -3.01 -4.00 -10.73
C ASP A 101 -3.12 -3.53 -9.25
N ASP A 102 -3.62 -4.38 -8.34
CA ASP A 102 -3.78 -4.07 -6.90
C ASP A 102 -2.47 -4.16 -6.12
N LEU A 103 -1.40 -4.64 -6.77
CA LEU A 103 -0.04 -4.70 -6.22
C LEU A 103 0.81 -3.49 -6.62
N HIS A 104 0.30 -2.59 -7.47
CA HIS A 104 0.96 -1.31 -7.66
C HIS A 104 0.79 -0.47 -6.39
N TRP A 105 1.88 0.07 -5.83
CA TRP A 105 1.87 0.73 -4.52
C TRP A 105 0.86 1.89 -4.41
N VAL A 106 0.62 2.62 -5.50
CA VAL A 106 -0.41 3.68 -5.57
C VAL A 106 -1.82 3.13 -5.28
N ASN A 107 -2.10 1.89 -5.68
CA ASN A 107 -3.39 1.23 -5.50
C ASN A 107 -3.46 0.41 -4.19
N ASN A 108 -2.40 0.45 -3.37
CA ASN A 108 -2.28 -0.37 -2.18
C ASN A 108 -1.85 0.46 -0.96
N ALA A 109 -2.84 0.82 -0.14
CA ALA A 109 -2.61 1.63 1.06
C ALA A 109 -1.67 0.94 2.08
N ALA A 110 -1.65 -0.40 2.14
CA ALA A 110 -0.76 -1.12 3.05
C ALA A 110 0.71 -0.98 2.63
N MET A 111 1.00 -0.97 1.33
CA MET A 111 2.35 -0.72 0.83
C MET A 111 2.81 0.72 1.13
N GLN A 112 1.91 1.70 0.99
CA GLN A 112 2.20 3.09 1.33
C GLN A 112 2.46 3.25 2.83
N GLN A 113 1.57 2.72 3.67
CA GLN A 113 1.69 2.84 5.13
C GLN A 113 2.94 2.14 5.66
N CYS A 114 3.33 0.99 5.09
CA CYS A 114 4.57 0.31 5.46
C CYS A 114 5.79 1.22 5.28
N TRP A 115 5.86 1.94 4.17
CA TRP A 115 6.93 2.92 3.95
C TRP A 115 6.80 4.13 4.87
N ASP A 116 5.59 4.64 5.08
CA ASP A 116 5.37 5.80 5.95
C ASP A 116 5.76 5.51 7.40
N ASP A 117 5.48 4.31 7.91
CA ASP A 117 5.88 3.84 9.25
C ASP A 117 7.41 3.75 9.38
N MET A 118 8.11 3.26 8.35
CA MET A 118 9.57 3.26 8.33
C MET A 118 10.13 4.69 8.29
N ARG A 119 9.54 5.56 7.47
CA ARG A 119 10.01 6.93 7.25
C ARG A 119 9.85 7.81 8.50
N ARG A 120 8.77 7.62 9.26
CA ARG A 120 8.42 8.47 10.42
C ARG A 120 9.04 8.00 11.75
N CYS A 121 9.82 6.92 11.75
CA CYS A 121 10.41 6.35 12.95
C CYS A 121 11.84 6.84 13.20
N ILE A 122 12.16 7.27 14.42
CA ILE A 122 13.49 7.67 14.88
C ILE A 122 13.77 7.02 16.24
N ILE A 123 15.03 6.62 16.46
CA ILE A 123 15.51 6.09 17.73
C ILE A 123 16.44 7.13 18.38
N LEU A 124 16.13 7.53 19.61
CA LEU A 124 16.92 8.49 20.38
C LEU A 124 17.13 7.97 21.81
N GLY A 125 18.39 7.75 22.22
CA GLY A 125 18.73 7.41 23.60
C GLY A 125 18.60 8.60 24.54
N LEU A 126 18.25 8.35 25.80
CA LEU A 126 18.08 9.40 26.82
C LEU A 126 19.25 9.53 27.79
N ASP A 127 20.25 8.65 27.71
CA ASP A 127 21.39 8.61 28.65
C ASP A 127 22.15 9.94 28.73
N ASP A 128 22.45 10.55 27.58
CA ASP A 128 23.17 11.83 27.52
C ASP A 128 22.32 12.98 28.10
N ALA A 129 21.00 12.97 27.86
CA ALA A 129 20.09 13.96 28.42
C ALA A 129 20.00 13.83 29.95
N HIS A 130 19.90 12.60 30.46
CA HIS A 130 19.92 12.31 31.89
C HIS A 130 21.25 12.75 32.53
N GLY A 131 22.38 12.43 31.89
CA GLY A 131 23.70 12.86 32.35
C GLY A 131 23.84 14.37 32.47
N ILE A 132 23.26 15.14 31.52
CA ILE A 132 23.24 16.61 31.60
C ILE A 132 22.38 17.11 32.77
N LEU A 133 21.19 16.52 33.00
CA LEU A 133 20.32 16.90 34.12
C LEU A 133 21.02 16.73 35.46
N GLU A 134 21.67 15.60 35.68
CA GLU A 134 22.34 15.29 36.94
C GLU A 134 23.63 16.10 37.13
N THR A 135 24.49 16.13 36.10
CA THR A 135 25.83 16.72 36.24
C THR A 135 25.85 18.24 36.12
N ARG A 136 25.00 18.83 35.27
CA ARG A 136 25.02 20.28 35.01
C ARG A 136 23.91 21.04 35.72
N LEU A 137 22.74 20.44 35.88
CA LEU A 137 21.59 21.10 36.49
C LEU A 137 21.32 20.64 37.93
N GLY A 138 22.02 19.60 38.40
CA GLY A 138 21.82 19.04 39.74
C GLY A 138 20.39 18.51 39.95
N LYS A 139 19.72 18.08 38.89
CA LYS A 139 18.36 17.53 38.92
C LYS A 139 18.43 16.01 38.90
N GLU A 140 17.71 15.38 39.82
CA GLU A 140 17.60 13.93 39.92
C GLU A 140 16.77 13.36 38.75
N VAL A 141 17.22 12.24 38.19
CA VAL A 141 16.46 11.44 37.21
C VAL A 141 16.06 10.12 37.85
N THR A 142 14.76 9.91 38.00
CA THR A 142 14.16 8.68 38.55
C THR A 142 13.14 8.08 37.57
N PRO A 143 12.74 6.81 37.75
CA PRO A 143 11.64 6.23 36.98
C PRO A 143 10.36 7.07 36.99
N ASP A 144 10.05 7.74 38.11
CA ASP A 144 8.88 8.62 38.20
C ASP A 144 9.03 9.87 37.33
N THR A 145 10.20 10.50 37.32
CA THR A 145 10.47 11.64 36.43
C THR A 145 10.49 11.25 34.95
N ILE A 146 10.92 10.02 34.64
CA ILE A 146 10.89 9.48 33.28
C ILE A 146 9.44 9.22 32.86
N ASN A 147 8.61 8.63 33.73
CA ASN A 147 7.18 8.46 33.45
C ASN A 147 6.48 9.80 33.21
N HIS A 148 6.78 10.82 34.03
CA HIS A 148 6.24 12.16 33.81
C HIS A 148 6.72 12.76 32.48
N TYR A 149 7.99 12.60 32.12
CA TYR A 149 8.51 12.99 30.82
C TYR A 149 7.78 12.28 29.67
N LEU A 150 7.55 10.97 29.79
CA LEU A 150 6.85 10.16 28.79
C LEU A 150 5.39 10.58 28.60
N GLU A 151 4.71 11.01 29.67
CA GLU A 151 3.37 11.60 29.57
C GLU A 151 3.39 12.93 28.80
N VAL A 152 4.32 13.83 29.17
CA VAL A 152 4.44 15.16 28.53
C VAL A 152 4.84 15.04 27.06
N ILE A 153 5.78 14.17 26.71
CA ILE A 153 6.20 14.00 25.31
C ILE A 153 5.11 13.37 24.45
N ASN A 154 4.30 12.45 24.99
CA ASN A 154 3.17 11.90 24.23
C ASN A 154 2.04 12.92 23.99
N HIS A 155 1.95 13.98 24.81
CA HIS A 155 1.13 15.17 24.50
C HIS A 155 1.80 16.09 23.48
N ALA A 156 3.09 16.39 23.65
CA ALA A 156 3.80 17.38 22.83
C ALA A 156 4.11 16.88 21.42
N LEU A 157 4.54 15.63 21.27
CA LEU A 157 5.06 15.05 20.02
C LEU A 157 4.04 15.08 18.87
N PRO A 158 2.74 14.79 19.07
CA PRO A 158 1.73 14.94 18.02
C PRO A 158 1.46 16.41 17.63
N GLY A 159 1.99 17.40 18.38
CA GLY A 159 1.92 18.83 18.04
C GLY A 159 1.05 19.68 18.97
N ALA A 160 1.03 19.37 20.28
CA ALA A 160 0.32 20.17 21.28
C ALA A 160 1.27 20.99 22.18
N ALA A 161 0.78 22.11 22.70
CA ALA A 161 1.59 23.07 23.45
C ALA A 161 1.74 22.66 24.92
N CYS A 162 2.93 22.88 25.49
CA CYS A 162 3.21 22.63 26.92
C CYS A 162 3.48 23.91 27.73
N ILE A 163 3.73 25.06 27.08
CA ILE A 163 4.29 26.25 27.74
C ILE A 163 3.62 27.55 27.30
N GLN A 164 3.60 27.86 26.00
CA GLN A 164 3.20 29.18 25.50
C GLN A 164 1.68 29.36 25.42
N GLU A 165 1.22 30.59 25.64
CA GLU A 165 -0.16 31.03 25.39
C GLU A 165 -0.42 31.26 23.88
N HIS A 166 -1.69 31.16 23.47
CA HIS A 166 -2.19 31.43 22.12
C HIS A 166 -1.51 30.59 21.02
N MET A 167 -1.25 29.32 21.33
CA MET A 167 -0.74 28.37 20.35
C MET A 167 -1.87 27.75 19.54
N VAL A 168 -1.58 27.52 18.25
CA VAL A 168 -2.40 26.64 17.41
C VAL A 168 -1.84 25.22 17.53
N GLU A 169 -2.72 24.23 17.50
CA GLU A 169 -2.38 22.82 17.75
C GLU A 169 -2.96 21.93 16.64
N THR A 170 -2.39 20.73 16.50
CA THR A 170 -2.92 19.71 15.58
C THR A 170 -4.21 19.11 16.13
N LYS A 171 -5.15 18.73 15.24
CA LYS A 171 -6.35 17.98 15.67
C LYS A 171 -5.91 16.56 16.06
N PRO A 172 -6.13 16.10 17.30
CA PRO A 172 -5.56 14.82 17.77
C PRO A 172 -5.92 13.61 16.90
N SER A 173 -7.13 13.58 16.33
CA SER A 173 -7.57 12.47 15.47
C SER A 173 -6.83 12.35 14.14
N LEU A 174 -6.08 13.38 13.72
CA LEU A 174 -5.28 13.37 12.48
C LEU A 174 -3.82 12.98 12.72
N VAL A 175 -3.40 12.85 13.98
CA VAL A 175 -2.01 12.56 14.40
C VAL A 175 -1.96 11.45 15.45
N ALA A 176 -3.01 10.62 15.50
CA ALA A 176 -3.18 9.56 16.51
C ALA A 176 -2.14 8.42 16.38
N ASP A 177 -1.40 8.39 15.27
CA ASP A 177 -0.32 7.44 14.98
C ASP A 177 1.06 7.93 15.47
N SER A 178 1.18 9.16 15.97
CA SER A 178 2.41 9.74 16.53
C SER A 178 2.51 9.50 18.04
N TYR A 179 3.60 8.88 18.50
CA TYR A 179 3.86 8.57 19.92
C TYR A 179 5.36 8.31 20.15
N ALA A 180 5.76 8.28 21.42
CA ALA A 180 7.12 7.96 21.89
C ALA A 180 7.10 6.91 23.00
#